data_AF-A0A843LXI9-F1
#
_entry.id   AF-A0A843LXI9-F1
#
_cell.length_a   1.000
_cell.length_b   1.000
_cell.length_c   1.000
_cell.angle_alpha   90.00
_cell.angle_beta   90.00
_cell.angle_gamma   90.00
#
_symmetry.space_group_name_H-M   'P 1'
#
loop_
_entity.id
_entity.type
_entity.pdbx_description
1 polymer ?
#
loop_
_entity_poly.entity_id
_entity_poly.type
_entity_poly.pdbx_seq_one_letter_code
_entity_poly.pdbx_strand_id
1 'polypeptide(L)' 'MFPSKRTRLERKIKELNALMAEYRDELEETERRFRRREIGRDELDRITARNKAKMEGITERIRAARAELDGLK' A
#
# COMPACT_ATOMS: atom_id res chain seq x y z
N MET A 1 18.93 -23.04 6.38
CA MET A 1 17.53 -23.40 6.66
C MET A 1 16.63 -22.38 5.98
N PHE A 2 15.82 -22.77 5.01
CA PHE A 2 14.95 -21.82 4.31
C PHE A 2 13.79 -21.40 5.21
N PRO A 3 13.39 -20.12 5.22
CA PRO A 3 12.23 -19.69 5.99
C PRO A 3 11.00 -20.44 5.51
N SER A 4 10.21 -20.93 6.47
CA SER A 4 8.96 -21.64 6.21
C SER A 4 8.03 -20.80 5.33
N LYS A 5 7.15 -21.46 4.58
CA LYS A 5 6.14 -20.78 3.76
C LYS A 5 5.34 -19.76 4.57
N ARG A 6 5.00 -20.11 5.82
CA ARG A 6 4.37 -19.22 6.80
C ARG A 6 5.21 -17.96 7.07
N THR A 7 6.48 -18.11 7.45
CA THR A 7 7.37 -16.97 7.73
C THR A 7 7.53 -16.04 6.52
N ARG A 8 7.53 -16.58 5.30
CA ARG A 8 7.59 -15.78 4.06
C ARG A 8 6.32 -14.95 3.87
N LEU A 9 5.15 -15.54 4.11
CA LEU A 9 3.87 -14.84 3.98
C LEU A 9 3.69 -13.76 5.06
N GLU A 10 4.09 -14.03 6.30
CA GLU A 10 4.09 -13.05 7.39
C GLU A 10 4.99 -11.85 7.05
N ARG A 11 6.20 -12.12 6.53
CA ARG A 11 7.11 -11.06 6.04
C ARG A 11 6.49 -10.26 4.90
N LYS A 12 5.91 -10.93 3.91
CA LYS A 12 5.24 -10.29 2.77
C LYS A 12 4.09 -9.39 3.22
N ILE A 13 3.28 -9.80 4.19
CA ILE A 13 2.22 -8.95 4.77
C ILE A 13 2.81 -7.72 5.45
N LYS A 14 3.91 -7.89 6.20
CA LYS A 14 4.59 -6.76 6.85
C LYS A 14 5.13 -5.75 5.82
N GLU A 15 5.77 -6.22 4.76
CA GLU A 15 6.27 -5.39 3.67
C GLU A 15 5.13 -4.68 2.94
N LEU A 16 4.03 -5.38 2.65
CA LEU A 16 2.85 -4.77 2.03
C LEU A 16 2.19 -3.70 2.92
N ASN A 17 2.15 -3.91 4.24
CA ASN A 17 1.65 -2.89 5.17
C ASN A 17 2.57 -1.67 5.25
N ALA A 18 3.90 -1.86 5.19
CA ALA A 18 4.84 -0.74 5.15
C ALA A 18 4.65 0.07 3.86
N LEU A 19 4.54 -0.60 2.71
CA LEU A 19 4.26 0.06 1.44
C LEU A 19 2.90 0.80 1.43
N MET A 20 1.90 0.26 2.13
CA MET A 20 0.62 0.93 2.31
C MET A 20 0.75 2.23 3.12
N ALA A 21 1.62 2.26 4.12
CA ALA A 21 1.92 3.46 4.89
C ALA A 21 2.62 4.52 4.03
N GLU A 22 3.62 4.11 3.24
CA GLU A 22 4.33 5.02 2.31
C GLU A 22 3.37 5.70 1.32
N TYR A 23 2.42 4.96 0.74
CA TYR A 23 1.43 5.58 -0.16
C TYR A 23 0.43 6.49 0.55
N ARG A 24 0.15 6.27 1.83
CA ARG A 24 -0.66 7.20 2.64
C ARG A 24 0.10 8.49 2.91
N ASP A 25 1.39 8.38 3.24
CA ASP A 25 2.25 9.55 3.45
C ASP A 25 2.41 10.36 2.16
N GLU A 26 2.56 9.68 1.01
CA GLU A 26 2.62 10.33 -0.31
C GLU A 26 1.32 11.09 -0.64
N LEU A 27 0.15 10.53 -0.30
CA LEU A 27 -1.13 11.21 -0.44
C LEU A 27 -1.22 12.45 0.45
N GLU A 28 -0.82 12.34 1.72
CA GLU A 28 -0.85 13.48 2.64
C GLU A 28 0.08 14.60 2.17
N GLU A 29 1.28 14.25 1.71
CA GLU A 29 2.24 15.22 1.16
C GLU A 29 1.70 15.87 -0.13
N THR A 30 1.04 15.10 -1.00
CA THR A 30 0.40 15.63 -2.21
C THR A 30 -0.72 16.61 -1.85
N GLU A 31 -1.54 16.29 -0.85
CA GLU A 31 -2.57 17.21 -0.34
C GLU A 31 -1.95 18.48 0.25
N ARG A 32 -0.84 18.37 1.00
CA ARG A 32 -0.12 19.53 1.54
C ARG A 32 0.40 20.44 0.42
N ARG A 33 1.00 19.87 -0.63
CA ARG A 33 1.46 20.62 -1.81
C ARG A 33 0.33 21.32 -2.53
N PHE A 34 -0.82 20.67 -2.67
CA PHE A 34 -2.03 21.30 -3.21
C PHE A 34 -2.52 22.46 -2.34
N ARG A 35 -2.56 22.30 -1.01
CA ARG A 35 -2.93 23.38 -0.08
C ARG A 35 -1.97 24.56 -0.15
N ARG A 36 -0.68 24.31 -0.40
CA ARG A 36 0.35 25.32 -0.66
C ARG A 36 0.31 25.91 -2.07
N ARG A 37 -0.60 25.44 -2.92
CA ARG A 37 -0.74 25.82 -4.34
C ARG A 37 0.50 25.51 -5.18
N GLU A 38 1.31 24.54 -4.76
CA GLU A 38 2.50 24.06 -5.47
C GLU A 38 2.14 23.14 -6.64
N ILE A 39 0.96 22.51 -6.58
CA ILE A 39 0.40 21.68 -7.65
C ILE A 39 -1.05 22.08 -7.96
N GLY A 40 -1.48 21.82 -9.19
CA GLY A 40 -2.85 22.08 -9.63
C GLY A 40 -3.84 21.01 -9.18
N ARG A 41 -5.14 21.31 -9.32
CA ARG A 41 -6.22 20.36 -8.97
C ARG A 41 -6.16 19.08 -9.81
N ASP A 42 -5.90 19.22 -11.11
CA ASP A 42 -5.79 18.08 -12.03
C ASP A 42 -4.61 17.17 -11.67
N GLU A 43 -3.51 17.75 -11.17
CA GLU A 43 -2.34 17.00 -10.75
C GLU A 43 -2.60 16.26 -9.43
N LEU A 44 -3.25 16.92 -8.47
CA LEU A 44 -3.74 16.28 -7.25
C LEU A 44 -4.64 15.07 -7.60
N ASP A 45 -5.67 15.27 -8.42
CA ASP A 45 -6.64 14.22 -8.73
C ASP A 45 -5.96 13.01 -9.43
N ARG A 46 -4.98 13.26 -10.32
CA ARG A 46 -4.19 12.18 -10.96
C ARG A 46 -3.34 11.40 -9.96
N ILE A 47 -2.59 12.10 -9.10
CA ILE A 47 -1.73 11.46 -8.10
C ILE A 47 -2.59 10.69 -7.09
N THR A 48 -3.69 11.29 -6.63
CA THR A 48 -4.64 10.65 -5.72
C THR A 48 -5.25 9.40 -6.32
N ALA A 49 -5.73 9.46 -7.57
CA ALA A 49 -6.29 8.29 -8.24
C ALA A 49 -5.26 7.16 -8.38
N ARG A 50 -4.03 7.49 -8.78
CA ARG A 50 -2.94 6.52 -8.92
C ARG A 50 -2.59 5.85 -7.59
N ASN A 51 -2.46 6.62 -6.51
CA ASN A 51 -2.09 6.08 -5.21
C ASN A 51 -3.22 5.26 -4.59
N LYS A 52 -4.48 5.67 -4.77
CA LYS A 52 -5.64 4.84 -4.38
C LYS A 52 -5.66 3.50 -5.10
N ALA A 53 -5.45 3.46 -6.42
CA ALA A 53 -5.40 2.21 -7.17
C ALA A 53 -4.28 1.27 -6.69
N LYS A 54 -3.09 1.81 -6.40
CA LYS A 54 -1.98 1.02 -5.84
C LYS A 54 -2.31 0.46 -4.45
N MET A 55 -2.92 1.28 -3.60
CA MET A 55 -3.35 0.90 -2.25
C MET A 55 -4.43 -0.19 -2.26
N GLU A 56 -5.36 -0.13 -3.21
CA GLU A 56 -6.36 -1.20 -3.43
C GLU A 56 -5.67 -2.52 -3.81
N GLY A 57 -4.74 -2.49 -4.78
CA GLY A 57 -3.98 -3.67 -5.16
C GLY A 57 -3.14 -4.25 -4.01
N ILE A 58 -2.57 -3.40 -3.15
CA ILE A 58 -1.88 -3.85 -1.93
C ILE A 58 -2.85 -4.53 -0.96
N THR A 59 -4.04 -3.96 -0.78
CA THR A 59 -5.08 -4.51 0.09
C THR A 59 -5.50 -5.90 -0.36
N GLU A 60 -5.70 -6.11 -1.67
CA GLU A 60 -5.98 -7.43 -2.24
C GLU A 60 -4.84 -8.42 -2.02
N ARG A 61 -3.59 -7.98 -2.22
CA ARG A 61 -2.41 -8.83 -1.98
C ARG A 61 -2.26 -9.23 -0.51
N ILE A 62 -2.60 -8.34 0.42
CA ILE A 62 -2.64 -8.65 1.86
C ILE A 62 -3.75 -9.67 2.15
N ARG A 63 -4.95 -9.47 1.61
CA ARG A 63 -6.07 -10.41 1.77
C ARG A 63 -5.70 -11.80 1.26
N ALA A 64 -5.11 -11.90 0.07
CA ALA A 64 -4.66 -13.16 -0.50
C ALA A 64 -3.58 -13.84 0.38
N ALA A 65 -2.58 -13.07 0.85
CA ALA A 65 -1.54 -13.61 1.72
C ALA A 65 -2.08 -14.08 3.08
N ARG A 66 -3.10 -13.41 3.63
CA ARG A 66 -3.79 -13.83 4.86
C ARG A 66 -4.60 -15.11 4.65
N ALA A 67 -5.37 -15.19 3.56
CA ALA A 67 -6.10 -16.41 3.22
C ALA A 67 -5.15 -17.61 3.04
N GLU A 68 -3.99 -17.40 2.42
CA GLU A 68 -2.97 -18.43 2.27
C GLU A 68 -2.35 -18.83 3.62
N LEU A 69 -2.15 -17.88 4.55
CA LEU A 69 -1.69 -18.20 5.91
C LEU A 69 -2.72 -19.00 6.70
N ASP A 70 -4.00 -18.64 6.58
CA ASP A 70 -5.07 -19.35 7.28
C ASP A 70 -5.25 -20.78 6.74
N GLY A 71 -5.01 -21.01 5.45
CA GLY A 71 -4.97 -22.36 4.87
C GLY A 71 -3.74 -23.20 5.24
N LEU A 72 -2.76 -22.60 5.93
CA LEU A 72 -1.57 -23.29 6.47
C LEU A 72 -1.66 -23.53 7.99
N LYS A 73 -2.75 -23.10 8.65
CA LYS A 73 -3.06 -23.48 10.03
C LYS A 73 -3.56 -24.92 10.08
#